data_AF-A0A8T6H6Y8-F1
#
_entry.id   AF-A0A8T6H6Y8-F1
#
_cell.length_a   1.000
_cell.length_b   1.000
_cell.length_c   1.000
_cell.angle_alpha   90.00
_cell.angle_beta   90.00
_cell.angle_gamma   90.00
#
_symmetry.space_group_name_H-M   'P 1'
#
loop_
_entity.id
_entity.type
_entity.pdbx_description
1 polymer ?
#
loop_
_entity_poly.entity_id
_entity_poly.type
_entity_poly.pdbx_seq_one_letter_code
_entity_poly.pdbx_strand_id
1 'polypeptide(L)'
;MSYAQMMIKAGLDASACLLRRFDIRPETRILFLIGPGSNGGDGLVMARDLAERTAAEIRLYMLKERDIDDGPFAGAALKQLPTTIRHEDRDLSRLSQWAREADVIVDALFGIGARLPLGGAAVDILGSARACLDAL
;
A
#
# COMPACT_ATOMS: atom_id res chain seq x y z
N MET A 1 -12.34 22.00 1.64
CA MET A 1 -11.99 20.72 2.30
C MET A 1 -10.64 20.89 2.97
N SER A 2 -10.48 20.37 4.19
CA SER A 2 -9.17 20.29 4.82
C SER A 2 -8.28 19.27 4.10
N TYR A 3 -6.97 19.33 4.34
CA TYR A 3 -6.02 18.37 3.80
C TYR A 3 -6.38 16.92 4.20
N ALA A 4 -6.74 16.71 5.47
CA ALA A 4 -7.20 15.40 5.96
C ALA A 4 -8.46 14.91 5.23
N GLN A 5 -9.44 15.79 4.97
CA GLN A 5 -10.64 15.44 4.21
C GLN A 5 -10.32 15.08 2.75
N MET A 6 -9.35 15.75 2.13
CA MET A 6 -8.90 15.41 0.77
C MET A 6 -8.26 14.03 0.71
N MET A 7 -7.40 13.69 1.69
CA MET A 7 -6.78 12.37 1.78
C MET A 7 -7.80 11.25 1.98
N ILE A 8 -8.75 11.45 2.90
CA ILE A 8 -9.83 10.48 3.13
C ILE A 8 -10.62 10.27 1.85
N LYS A 9 -11.02 11.36 1.19
CA LYS A 9 -11.76 11.30 -0.07
C LYS A 9 -10.97 10.53 -1.14
N ALA A 10 -9.69 10.86 -1.35
CA ALA A 10 -8.86 10.25 -2.37
C ALA A 10 -8.69 8.74 -2.14
N GLY A 11 -8.38 8.31 -0.91
CA GLY A 11 -8.26 6.90 -0.57
C GLY A 11 -9.56 6.12 -0.72
N LEU A 12 -10.71 6.70 -0.34
CA LEU A 12 -12.02 6.07 -0.53
C LEU A 12 -12.42 5.96 -2.00
N ASP A 13 -12.17 7.01 -2.80
CA ASP A 13 -12.45 7.00 -4.24
C ASP A 13 -11.57 5.95 -4.96
N ALA A 14 -10.31 5.80 -4.54
CA ALA A 14 -9.39 4.76 -5.04
C ALA A 14 -9.84 3.35 -4.64
N SER A 15 -10.25 3.14 -3.39
CA SER A 15 -10.85 1.88 -2.91
C SER A 15 -12.06 1.48 -3.77
N ALA A 16 -13.00 2.41 -3.97
CA ALA A 16 -14.18 2.19 -4.80
C ALA A 16 -13.81 1.89 -6.27
N CYS A 17 -12.74 2.48 -6.80
CA CYS A 17 -12.25 2.17 -8.13
C CYS A 17 -11.74 0.73 -8.23
N LEU A 18 -10.93 0.29 -7.25
CA LEU A 18 -10.41 -1.08 -7.20
C LEU A 18 -11.56 -2.10 -7.14
N LEU A 19 -12.54 -1.89 -6.25
CA LEU A 19 -13.72 -2.75 -6.11
C LEU A 19 -14.60 -2.81 -7.36
N ARG A 20 -14.60 -1.77 -8.20
CA ARG A 20 -15.31 -1.78 -9.49
C ARG A 20 -14.53 -2.50 -10.58
N ARG A 21 -13.19 -2.55 -10.48
CA ARG A 21 -12.31 -3.03 -11.54
C ARG A 21 -11.96 -4.51 -11.39
N PHE A 22 -11.92 -5.00 -10.15
CA PHE A 22 -11.49 -6.34 -9.79
C PHE A 22 -12.59 -7.04 -8.97
N ASP A 23 -12.77 -8.33 -9.23
CA ASP A 23 -13.61 -9.19 -8.40
C ASP A 23 -12.82 -9.59 -7.14
N ILE A 24 -13.07 -8.89 -6.04
CA ILE A 24 -12.35 -9.10 -4.78
C ILE A 24 -13.04 -10.20 -3.97
N ARG A 25 -12.36 -11.34 -3.89
CA ARG A 25 -12.83 -12.54 -3.18
C ARG A 25 -12.06 -12.71 -1.86
N PRO A 26 -12.54 -13.53 -0.91
CA PRO A 26 -11.84 -13.77 0.36
C PRO A 26 -10.40 -14.25 0.19
N GLU A 27 -10.11 -15.00 -0.87
CA GLU A 27 -8.77 -15.50 -1.19
C GLU A 27 -7.86 -14.46 -1.87
N THR A 28 -8.40 -13.30 -2.27
CA THR A 28 -7.63 -12.27 -2.97
C THR A 28 -6.59 -11.66 -2.04
N ARG A 29 -5.33 -11.60 -2.51
CA ARG A 29 -4.22 -10.99 -1.79
C ARG A 29 -3.85 -9.64 -2.39
N ILE A 30 -3.91 -8.60 -1.57
CA ILE A 30 -3.60 -7.22 -1.97
C ILE A 30 -2.38 -6.73 -1.22
N LEU A 31 -1.32 -6.41 -1.96
CA LEU A 31 -0.10 -5.84 -1.42
C LEU A 31 -0.08 -4.32 -1.63
N PHE A 32 0.00 -3.55 -0.55
CA PHE A 32 0.18 -2.10 -0.60
C PHE A 32 1.65 -1.73 -0.40
N LEU A 33 2.20 -0.97 -1.34
CA LEU A 33 3.52 -0.36 -1.21
C LEU A 33 3.35 1.07 -0.69
N ILE A 34 3.65 1.32 0.58
CA ILE A 34 3.31 2.56 1.28
C ILE A 34 4.53 3.49 1.39
N GLY A 35 4.41 4.69 0.83
CA GLY A 35 5.40 5.76 0.98
C GLY A 35 5.22 6.62 2.24
N PRO A 36 6.23 7.43 2.60
CA PRO A 36 6.15 8.34 3.75
C PRO A 36 5.28 9.59 3.49
N GLY A 37 4.92 9.88 2.24
CA GLY A 37 4.24 11.11 1.84
C GLY A 37 2.71 11.04 1.88
N SER A 38 2.08 12.04 1.26
CA SER A 38 0.61 12.14 1.10
C SER A 38 0.01 10.90 0.43
N ASN A 39 0.61 10.43 -0.68
CA ASN A 39 0.15 9.27 -1.43
C ASN A 39 0.13 7.99 -0.58
N GLY A 40 1.13 7.82 0.29
CA GLY A 40 1.12 6.71 1.25
C GLY A 40 -0.02 6.82 2.25
N GLY A 41 -0.42 8.04 2.63
CA GLY A 41 -1.60 8.27 3.45
C GLY A 41 -2.90 7.90 2.74
N ASP A 42 -3.03 8.27 1.46
CA ASP A 42 -4.16 7.85 0.61
C ASP A 42 -4.23 6.31 0.52
N GLY A 43 -3.07 5.66 0.33
CA GLY A 43 -2.94 4.20 0.33
C GLY A 43 -3.33 3.54 1.65
N LEU A 44 -3.01 4.15 2.79
CA LEU A 44 -3.42 3.64 4.11
C LEU A 44 -4.93 3.82 4.34
N VAL A 45 -5.53 4.93 3.91
CA VAL A 45 -6.99 5.10 3.92
C VAL A 45 -7.65 4.00 3.09
N MET A 46 -7.13 3.75 1.90
CA MET A 46 -7.64 2.71 0.99
C MET A 46 -7.50 1.31 1.59
N ALA A 47 -6.33 0.97 2.15
CA ALA A 47 -6.10 -0.31 2.78
C ALA A 47 -7.03 -0.55 3.97
N ARG A 48 -7.26 0.46 4.81
CA ARG A 48 -8.24 0.39 5.91
C ARG A 48 -9.65 0.15 5.38
N ASP A 49 -10.10 0.94 4.41
CA ASP A 49 -11.45 0.83 3.86
C ASP A 49 -11.69 -0.56 3.21
N LEU A 50 -10.71 -1.11 2.49
CA LEU A 50 -10.79 -2.46 1.94
C LEU A 50 -10.80 -3.54 3.04
N ALA A 51 -10.00 -3.38 4.10
CA ALA A 51 -9.99 -4.30 5.24
C ALA A 51 -11.34 -4.33 5.98
N GLU A 52 -12.05 -3.21 6.01
CA GLU A 52 -13.36 -3.09 6.65
C GLU A 52 -14.50 -3.62 5.77
N ARG A 53 -14.36 -3.57 4.44
CA ARG A 53 -15.43 -3.92 3.49
C ARG A 53 -15.32 -5.29 2.86
N THR A 54 -14.15 -5.92 2.92
CA THR A 54 -13.86 -7.17 2.21
C THR A 54 -13.23 -8.19 3.15
N ALA A 55 -13.21 -9.44 2.71
CA ALA A 55 -12.49 -10.51 3.39
C ALA A 55 -11.10 -10.77 2.76
N ALA A 56 -10.62 -9.89 1.87
CA ALA A 56 -9.35 -10.06 1.19
C ALA A 56 -8.17 -9.98 2.18
N GLU A 57 -7.08 -10.67 1.86
CA GLU A 57 -5.85 -10.60 2.62
C GLU A 57 -5.06 -9.35 2.21
N ILE A 58 -4.99 -8.35 3.10
CA ILE A 58 -4.31 -7.09 2.82
C ILE A 58 -2.98 -7.04 3.58
N ARG A 59 -1.89 -6.75 2.88
CA ARG A 59 -0.54 -6.64 3.44
C ARG A 59 0.07 -5.28 3.16
N LEU A 60 0.76 -4.71 4.13
CA LEU A 60 1.39 -3.38 4.05
C LEU A 60 2.91 -3.51 4.01
N TYR A 61 3.52 -3.06 2.92
CA TYR A 61 4.97 -2.90 2.83
C TYR A 61 5.34 -1.42 2.87
N MET A 62 5.92 -0.97 3.98
CA MET A 62 6.19 0.44 4.21
C MET A 62 7.64 0.81 3.90
N LEU A 63 7.85 1.85 3.09
CA LEU A 63 9.19 2.38 2.81
C LEU A 63 9.86 2.94 4.07
N LYS A 64 9.07 3.56 4.96
CA LYS A 64 9.49 4.06 6.27
C LYS A 64 8.36 3.83 7.26
N GLU A 65 8.74 3.72 8.53
CA GLU A 65 7.78 3.68 9.64
C GLU A 65 6.85 4.89 9.59
N ARG A 66 5.58 4.65 9.90
CA ARG A 66 4.55 5.68 10.05
C ARG A 66 3.73 5.33 11.27
N ASP A 67 3.38 6.36 12.04
CA ASP A 67 2.39 6.22 13.09
C ASP A 67 1.02 5.99 12.45
N ILE A 68 0.51 4.76 12.54
CA ILE A 68 -0.80 4.36 12.04
C ILE A 68 -1.92 4.62 13.06
N ASP A 69 -1.57 5.08 14.26
CA ASP A 69 -2.53 5.42 15.31
C ASP A 69 -3.01 6.86 15.22
N ASP A 70 -2.32 7.70 14.46
CA ASP A 70 -2.64 9.12 14.29
C ASP A 70 -2.94 9.48 12.83
N GLY A 71 -3.86 10.44 12.67
CA GLY A 71 -4.21 11.03 11.40
C GLY A 71 -5.38 10.39 10.66
N PRO A 72 -5.64 10.82 9.41
CA PRO A 72 -6.86 10.51 8.66
C PRO A 72 -7.05 9.03 8.26
N PHE A 73 -5.97 8.25 8.27
CA PHE A 73 -5.96 6.83 7.94
C PHE A 73 -6.02 5.92 9.17
N ALA A 74 -5.98 6.46 10.39
CA ALA A 74 -6.04 5.67 11.61
C ALA A 74 -7.33 4.82 11.67
N GLY A 75 -7.22 3.64 12.28
CA GLY A 75 -8.34 2.70 12.44
C GLY A 75 -7.89 1.32 12.91
N ALA A 76 -8.77 0.63 13.64
CA ALA A 76 -8.45 -0.67 14.25
C ALA A 76 -8.11 -1.74 13.21
N ALA A 77 -8.77 -1.73 12.04
CA ALA A 77 -8.53 -2.69 10.97
C ALA A 77 -7.08 -2.64 10.47
N LEU A 78 -6.52 -1.44 10.33
CA LEU A 78 -5.16 -1.22 9.82
C LEU A 78 -4.10 -1.86 10.75
N LYS A 79 -4.35 -1.88 12.06
CA LYS A 79 -3.44 -2.46 13.08
C LYS A 79 -3.36 -3.99 13.02
N GLN A 80 -4.37 -4.63 12.45
CA GLN A 80 -4.42 -6.09 12.32
C GLN A 80 -3.80 -6.58 11.01
N LEU A 81 -3.42 -5.66 10.11
CA LEU A 81 -2.85 -6.04 8.82
C LEU A 81 -1.39 -6.46 8.97
N PRO A 82 -0.98 -7.59 8.35
CA PRO A 82 0.43 -7.94 8.22
C PRO A 82 1.22 -6.77 7.62
N THR A 83 2.20 -6.28 8.38
CA THR A 83 2.99 -5.11 8.02
C THR A 83 4.48 -5.44 8.06
N THR A 84 5.25 -4.88 7.14
CA THR A 84 6.71 -4.94 7.17
C THR A 84 7.27 -3.61 6.73
N ILE A 85 8.34 -3.16 7.40
CA ILE A 85 9.03 -1.93 7.07
C ILE A 85 10.32 -2.27 6.33
N ARG A 86 10.66 -1.52 5.28
CA ARG A 86 11.85 -1.72 4.44
C ARG A 86 13.17 -1.92 5.20
N HIS A 87 13.33 -1.31 6.37
CA HIS A 87 14.56 -1.43 7.16
C HIS A 87 14.69 -2.79 7.87
N GLU A 88 13.58 -3.49 8.07
CA GLU A 88 13.47 -4.84 8.65
C GLU A 88 13.71 -5.93 7.59
N ASP A 89 13.38 -5.63 6.32
CA ASP A 89 13.51 -6.51 5.16
C ASP A 89 14.67 -6.03 4.26
N ARG A 90 15.89 -6.15 4.77
CA ARG A 90 17.08 -5.55 4.14
C ARG A 90 17.39 -6.10 2.75
N ASP A 91 17.12 -7.39 2.54
CA ASP A 91 17.36 -8.12 1.30
C ASP A 91 16.14 -8.19 0.37
N LEU A 92 15.03 -7.54 0.75
CA LEU A 92 13.76 -7.55 0.02
C LEU A 92 13.15 -8.94 -0.17
N SER A 93 13.56 -9.92 0.65
CA SER A 93 13.06 -11.29 0.55
C SER A 93 11.56 -11.36 0.84
N ARG A 94 11.10 -10.62 1.86
CA ARG A 94 9.67 -10.57 2.22
C ARG A 94 8.87 -9.81 1.18
N LEU A 95 9.37 -8.67 0.69
CA LEU A 95 8.74 -7.96 -0.42
C LEU A 95 8.57 -8.88 -1.63
N SER A 96 9.63 -9.57 -2.03
CA SER A 96 9.63 -10.45 -3.20
C SER A 96 8.66 -11.62 -3.02
N GLN A 97 8.58 -12.18 -1.81
CA GLN A 97 7.60 -13.21 -1.48
C GLN A 97 6.17 -12.67 -1.61
N TRP A 98 5.86 -11.57 -0.94
CA TRP A 98 4.51 -11.00 -0.94
C TRP A 98 4.08 -10.54 -2.33
N ALA A 99 4.99 -9.98 -3.12
CA ALA A 99 4.72 -9.56 -4.50
C ALA A 99 4.40 -10.77 -5.41
N ARG A 100 5.07 -11.91 -5.22
CA ARG A 100 4.76 -13.16 -5.96
C ARG A 100 3.43 -13.78 -5.56
N GLU A 101 3.01 -13.61 -4.31
CA GLU A 101 1.76 -14.15 -3.80
C GLU A 101 0.54 -13.24 -4.08
N ALA A 102 0.77 -11.96 -4.36
CA ALA A 102 -0.28 -10.96 -4.52
C ALA A 102 -1.01 -11.10 -5.86
N ASP A 103 -2.34 -11.00 -5.81
CA ASP A 103 -3.19 -10.85 -7.00
C ASP A 103 -3.25 -9.39 -7.45
N VAL A 104 -3.11 -8.45 -6.51
CA VAL A 104 -3.14 -7.01 -6.77
C VAL A 104 -2.03 -6.32 -5.98
N ILE A 105 -1.25 -5.48 -6.66
CA ILE A 105 -0.27 -4.60 -6.03
C ILE A 105 -0.75 -3.15 -6.19
N VAL A 106 -0.85 -2.43 -5.08
CA VAL A 106 -1.19 -1.00 -5.04
C VAL A 106 0.07 -0.20 -4.75
N ASP A 107 0.49 0.61 -5.73
CA ASP A 107 1.60 1.56 -5.54
C ASP A 107 1.10 2.85 -4.89
N ALA A 108 1.48 3.04 -3.63
CA ALA A 108 1.28 4.25 -2.85
C ALA A 108 2.62 4.86 -2.38
N LEU A 109 3.73 4.57 -3.09
CA LEU A 109 5.07 5.03 -2.70
C LEU A 109 5.27 6.52 -2.95
N PHE A 110 4.86 6.99 -4.12
CA PHE A 110 5.10 8.36 -4.57
C PHE A 110 3.89 8.96 -5.28
N GLY A 111 3.52 10.17 -4.86
CA GLY A 111 2.54 10.99 -5.58
C GLY A 111 3.22 12.04 -6.45
N ILE A 112 2.44 13.02 -6.93
CA ILE A 112 2.88 14.11 -7.82
C ILE A 112 4.03 14.99 -7.28
N GLY A 113 4.34 14.90 -5.98
CA GLY A 113 5.41 15.66 -5.34
C GLY A 113 6.80 15.01 -5.41
N ALA A 114 6.92 13.80 -6.01
CA ALA A 114 8.20 13.14 -6.15
C ALA A 114 9.11 13.87 -7.15
N ARG A 115 10.35 14.14 -6.73
CA ARG A 115 11.39 14.69 -7.61
C ARG A 115 12.17 13.55 -8.24
N LEU A 116 12.23 13.53 -9.57
CA LEU A 116 13.03 12.59 -10.33
C LEU A 116 14.50 13.06 -10.43
N PRO A 117 15.47 12.14 -10.51
CA PRO A 117 15.30 10.68 -10.49
C PRO A 117 14.90 10.16 -9.09
N LEU A 118 14.03 9.14 -9.06
CA LEU A 118 13.81 8.40 -7.81
C LEU A 118 15.14 7.75 -7.42
N GLY A 119 15.53 7.85 -6.15
CA GLY A 119 16.79 7.31 -5.65
C GLY A 119 16.60 6.35 -4.48
N GLY A 120 17.55 5.44 -4.32
CA GLY A 120 17.68 4.58 -3.14
C GLY A 120 16.57 3.54 -2.99
N ALA A 121 16.21 3.24 -1.73
CA ALA A 121 15.35 2.12 -1.35
C ALA A 121 14.00 2.01 -2.08
N ALA A 122 13.47 3.12 -2.58
CA ALA A 122 12.19 3.12 -3.27
C ALA A 122 12.28 2.61 -4.72
N VAL A 123 13.43 2.83 -5.39
CA VAL A 123 13.72 2.20 -6.68
C VAL A 123 13.87 0.70 -6.51
N ASP A 124 14.53 0.26 -5.44
CA ASP A 124 14.70 -1.17 -5.16
C ASP A 124 13.34 -1.86 -4.95
N ILE A 125 12.42 -1.22 -4.22
CA ILE A 125 11.05 -1.74 -4.00
C ILE A 125 10.30 -1.88 -5.31
N LEU A 126 10.27 -0.81 -6.12
CA LEU A 126 9.57 -0.82 -7.42
C LEU A 126 10.20 -1.84 -8.38
N GLY A 127 11.52 -1.94 -8.40
CA GLY A 127 12.25 -2.92 -9.21
C GLY A 127 11.95 -4.36 -8.80
N SER A 128 11.93 -4.65 -7.50
CA SER A 128 11.60 -5.98 -6.97
C SER A 128 10.15 -6.37 -7.28
N ALA A 129 9.20 -5.46 -7.05
CA ALA A 129 7.79 -5.70 -7.38
C ALA A 129 7.60 -5.93 -8.89
N ARG A 130 8.27 -5.14 -9.74
CA ARG A 130 8.21 -5.28 -11.19
C ARG A 130 8.78 -6.62 -11.67
N ALA A 131 9.94 -7.01 -11.16
CA ALA A 131 10.57 -8.29 -11.52
C ALA A 131 9.69 -9.49 -11.17
N CYS A 132 8.89 -9.41 -10.08
CA CYS A 132 7.95 -10.46 -9.74
C CYS A 132 6.76 -10.51 -10.70
N LEU A 133 6.24 -9.36 -11.14
CA LEU A 133 5.15 -9.30 -12.13
C LEU A 133 5.57 -9.82 -13.50
N ASP A 134 6.80 -9.54 -13.94
CA ASP A 134 7.33 -9.99 -15.24
C ASP A 134 7.66 -11.50 -15.26
N ALA A 135 7.67 -12.17 -14.11
CA ALA A 135 7.97 -13.60 -13.96
C ALA A 135 6.71 -14.51 -13.91
N LEU A 136 5.52 -13.93 -14.03
CA LEU A 136 4.22 -14.61 -14.12
C LEU A 136 3.82 -14.83 -15.58
#